data_AF-A0A5B7EIP6-F1
#
_entry.id   AF-A0A5B7EIP6-F1
#
_cell.length_a   1.000
_cell.length_b   1.000
_cell.length_c   1.000
_cell.angle_alpha   90.00
_cell.angle_beta   90.00
_cell.angle_gamma   90.00
#
_symmetry.space_group_name_H-M   'P 1'
#
loop_
_entity.id
_entity.type
_entity.pdbx_description
1 polymer ?
#
loop_
_entity_poly.entity_id
_entity_poly.type
_entity_poly.pdbx_seq_one_letter_code
_entity_poly.pdbx_strand_id
1 'polypeptide(L)'
;MNIYYISPGDTGKLSHAELVVVDEAAAIPLPQVKALIGSCNAIMSSTINGYEGTGRSLSLKLLQQLRVQAGQTGTAAVASTNTADAALTRRSLQEVSLEESVRYAPHDPVEAWLHQLLCLDATSVIPPSTTCPPPHTCQLYYVNREVLFSGHSESEAFLHQMVALLVASHYRNSPDDLQVLCDAPAHHLFVLLPPLPPSSSATLPTVLAVIQFLVASNI
;
A
#
# COMPACT_ATOMS: atom_id res chain seq x y z
N MET A 1 -27.74 23.89 6.57
CA MET A 1 -26.33 23.46 6.53
C MET A 1 -25.87 23.68 5.11
N ASN A 2 -24.92 24.60 4.87
CA ASN A 2 -24.45 24.91 3.53
C ASN A 2 -23.27 23.98 3.20
N ILE A 3 -23.35 23.29 2.07
CA ILE A 3 -22.32 22.37 1.60
C ILE A 3 -21.54 23.09 0.52
N TYR A 4 -20.21 23.13 0.66
CA TYR A 4 -19.32 23.73 -0.31
C TYR A 4 -18.29 22.71 -0.77
N TYR A 5 -18.06 22.64 -2.08
CA TYR A 5 -16.95 21.89 -2.64
C TYR A 5 -15.73 22.80 -2.76
N ILE A 6 -14.58 22.33 -2.28
CA ILE A 6 -13.31 23.06 -2.30
C ILE A 6 -12.25 22.12 -2.85
N SER A 7 -11.40 22.64 -3.73
CA SER A 7 -10.25 21.89 -4.25
C SER A 7 -9.22 21.65 -3.12
N PRO A 8 -8.56 20.48 -3.05
CA PRO A 8 -7.55 20.18 -2.02
C PRO A 8 -6.42 21.21 -1.90
N GLY A 9 -6.14 21.97 -2.97
CA GLY A 9 -5.12 23.03 -2.97
C GLY A 9 -5.56 24.34 -2.29
N ASP A 10 -6.85 24.56 -2.09
CA ASP A 10 -7.43 25.84 -1.64
C ASP A 10 -7.68 25.88 -0.12
N THR A 11 -6.68 25.48 0.68
CA THR A 11 -6.79 25.34 2.14
C THR A 11 -7.14 26.65 2.87
N GLY A 12 -6.82 27.81 2.29
CA GLY A 12 -7.14 29.13 2.88
C GLY A 12 -8.65 29.39 3.05
N LYS A 13 -9.49 28.73 2.25
CA LYS A 13 -10.96 28.85 2.34
C LYS A 13 -11.56 28.03 3.50
N LEU A 14 -10.77 27.17 4.16
CA LEU A 14 -11.21 26.29 5.24
C LEU A 14 -11.14 26.95 6.62
N SER A 15 -10.60 28.17 6.73
CA SER A 15 -10.40 28.87 8.01
C SER A 15 -11.69 29.11 8.82
N HIS A 16 -12.86 29.02 8.21
CA HIS A 16 -14.16 29.18 8.86
C HIS A 16 -14.98 27.88 8.90
N ALA A 17 -14.41 26.75 8.46
CA ALA A 17 -15.08 25.48 8.47
C ALA A 17 -15.03 24.86 9.87
N GLU A 18 -16.17 24.41 10.39
CA GLU A 18 -16.22 23.66 11.65
C GLU A 18 -15.95 22.16 11.43
N LEU A 19 -16.33 21.65 10.25
CA LEU A 19 -16.20 20.26 9.81
C LEU A 19 -15.68 20.23 8.37
N VAL A 20 -14.66 19.41 8.13
CA VAL A 20 -14.12 19.11 6.81
C VAL A 20 -14.34 17.62 6.53
N VAL A 21 -14.87 17.30 5.35
CA VAL A 21 -14.99 15.92 4.87
C VAL A 21 -14.07 15.79 3.67
N VAL A 22 -13.12 14.85 3.74
CA VAL A 22 -12.16 14.56 2.67
C VAL A 22 -12.46 13.17 2.14
N ASP A 23 -12.87 13.10 0.88
CA ASP A 23 -13.03 11.84 0.17
C ASP A 23 -11.74 11.41 -0.50
N GLU A 24 -11.48 10.09 -0.54
CA GLU A 24 -10.23 9.48 -1.03
C GLU A 24 -8.96 10.17 -0.53
N ALA A 25 -8.87 10.38 0.79
CA ALA A 25 -7.78 11.12 1.41
C ALA A 25 -6.39 10.52 1.15
N ALA A 26 -6.28 9.22 0.90
CA ALA A 26 -5.02 8.57 0.59
C ALA A 26 -4.51 8.85 -0.84
N ALA A 27 -5.35 9.39 -1.73
CA ALA A 27 -4.91 9.88 -3.04
C ALA A 27 -4.23 11.26 -2.96
N ILE A 28 -4.39 11.96 -1.84
CA ILE A 28 -3.85 13.30 -1.61
C ILE A 28 -2.49 13.20 -0.89
N PRO A 29 -1.46 13.95 -1.35
CA PRO A 29 -0.16 14.00 -0.67
C PRO A 29 -0.27 14.36 0.81
N LEU A 30 0.46 13.65 1.67
CA LEU A 30 0.42 13.84 3.14
C LEU A 30 0.53 15.30 3.61
N PRO A 31 1.39 16.17 3.03
CA PRO A 31 1.47 17.57 3.45
C PRO A 31 0.16 18.34 3.21
N GLN A 32 -0.55 18.04 2.12
CA GLN A 32 -1.83 18.67 1.80
C GLN A 32 -2.93 18.15 2.72
N VAL A 33 -2.99 16.84 2.98
CA VAL A 33 -3.94 16.26 3.95
C VAL A 33 -3.78 16.89 5.33
N LYS A 34 -2.53 17.08 5.80
CA LYS A 34 -2.27 17.77 7.08
C LYS A 34 -2.78 19.20 7.09
N ALA A 35 -2.60 19.93 5.98
CA ALA A 35 -3.11 21.30 5.86
C ALA A 35 -4.64 21.35 5.83
N LEU A 36 -5.30 20.35 5.21
CA LEU A 36 -6.76 20.21 5.19
C LEU A 36 -7.35 19.89 6.57
N ILE A 37 -6.67 19.06 7.36
CA ILE A 37 -7.08 18.70 8.73
C ILE A 37 -6.97 19.92 9.68
N GLY A 38 -5.99 20.80 9.45
CA GLY A 38 -5.89 22.14 10.07
C GLY A 38 -6.11 22.16 11.59
N SER A 39 -7.07 22.95 12.06
CA SER A 39 -7.59 22.99 13.44
C SER A 39 -9.03 22.47 13.59
N CYS A 40 -9.64 22.05 12.48
CA CYS A 40 -11.06 21.70 12.40
C CYS A 40 -11.30 20.20 12.65
N ASN A 41 -12.55 19.83 12.91
CA ASN A 41 -12.95 18.43 12.91
C ASN A 41 -12.88 17.90 11.47
N ALA A 42 -12.31 16.72 11.28
CA ALA A 42 -12.12 16.14 9.96
C ALA A 42 -12.68 14.71 9.92
N ILE A 43 -13.46 14.42 8.87
CA ILE A 43 -13.85 13.06 8.49
C ILE A 43 -13.10 12.75 7.20
N MET A 44 -12.49 11.57 7.14
CA MET A 44 -11.73 11.14 5.98
C MET A 44 -12.20 9.76 5.56
N SER A 45 -12.46 9.57 4.27
CA SER A 45 -12.64 8.26 3.64
C SER A 45 -11.42 7.92 2.79
N SER A 46 -11.15 6.62 2.66
CA SER A 46 -10.09 6.08 1.81
C SER A 46 -10.46 4.65 1.44
N THR A 47 -10.12 4.27 0.22
CA THR A 47 -10.15 2.86 -0.20
C THR A 47 -8.79 2.19 0.07
N ILE A 48 -8.82 0.91 0.47
CA ILE A 48 -7.60 0.11 0.73
C ILE A 48 -7.41 -1.05 -0.26
N ASN A 49 -8.52 -1.70 -0.65
CA ASN A 49 -8.53 -2.85 -1.56
C ASN A 49 -9.43 -2.45 -2.74
N GLY A 50 -8.87 -2.39 -3.95
CA GLY A 50 -9.62 -2.00 -5.14
C GLY A 50 -8.75 -1.54 -6.30
N TYR A 51 -9.41 -1.22 -7.42
CA TYR A 51 -8.77 -0.87 -8.69
C TYR A 51 -8.03 0.48 -8.67
N GLU A 52 -8.43 1.40 -7.80
CA GLU A 52 -7.79 2.72 -7.61
C GLU A 52 -7.13 2.84 -6.22
N GLY A 53 -7.01 1.71 -5.51
CA GLY A 53 -6.50 1.66 -4.15
C GLY A 53 -5.08 2.22 -4.05
N THR A 54 -4.96 3.40 -3.45
CA THR A 54 -3.67 3.96 -3.03
C THR A 54 -3.04 2.99 -2.03
N GLY A 55 -1.77 2.63 -2.24
CA GLY A 55 -1.12 1.55 -1.52
C GLY A 55 -1.38 1.63 -0.01
N ARG A 56 -1.92 0.55 0.57
CA ARG A 56 -2.22 0.37 2.01
C ARG A 56 -1.09 0.84 2.93
N SER A 57 0.15 0.83 2.45
CA SER A 57 1.32 1.35 3.17
C SER A 57 1.23 2.85 3.47
N LEU A 58 0.61 3.66 2.60
CA LEU A 58 0.44 5.09 2.82
C LEU A 58 -0.70 5.39 3.80
N SER A 59 -1.85 4.74 3.66
CA SER A 59 -2.95 4.89 4.63
C SER A 59 -2.49 4.47 6.02
N LEU A 60 -1.69 3.40 6.14
CA LEU A 60 -1.03 3.02 7.39
C LEU A 60 -0.04 4.08 7.90
N LYS A 61 0.78 4.71 7.02
CA LYS A 61 1.68 5.81 7.43
C LYS A 61 0.90 7.04 7.91
N LEU A 62 -0.19 7.42 7.24
CA LEU A 62 -1.05 8.53 7.64
C LEU A 62 -1.70 8.23 8.99
N LEU A 63 -2.33 7.06 9.14
CA LEU A 63 -2.94 6.62 10.38
C LEU A 63 -1.90 6.53 11.52
N GLN A 64 -0.72 5.98 11.26
CA GLN A 64 0.36 5.92 12.25
C GLN A 64 0.79 7.32 12.71
N GLN A 65 0.95 8.27 11.78
CA GLN A 65 1.26 9.65 12.12
C GLN A 65 0.15 10.31 12.95
N LEU A 66 -1.11 10.08 12.60
CA LEU A 66 -2.27 10.60 13.34
C LEU A 66 -2.39 9.97 14.74
N ARG A 67 -2.11 8.67 14.90
CA ARG A 67 -2.06 7.98 16.19
C ARG A 67 -0.99 8.56 17.12
N VAL A 68 0.19 8.85 16.59
CA VAL A 68 1.28 9.50 17.33
C VAL A 68 0.84 10.90 17.81
N GLN A 69 0.18 11.67 16.94
CA GLN A 69 -0.34 13.00 17.29
C GLN A 69 -1.51 12.96 18.29
N ALA A 70 -2.34 11.92 18.24
CA ALA A 70 -3.46 11.70 19.17
C ALA A 70 -3.02 11.24 20.58
N GLY A 71 -1.72 10.96 20.79
CA GLY A 71 -1.19 10.47 22.07
C GLY A 71 -1.67 9.05 22.42
N GLN A 72 -2.08 8.26 21.42
CA GLN A 72 -2.45 6.85 21.57
C GLN A 72 -1.20 5.96 21.41
N THR A 73 -0.23 6.09 22.31
CA THR A 73 0.90 5.16 22.41
C THR A 73 0.55 4.00 23.34
N GLY A 74 -0.02 2.94 22.76
CA GLY A 74 0.10 1.58 23.29
C GLY A 74 1.26 0.88 22.57
N THR A 75 2.35 0.63 23.30
CA THR A 75 3.56 -0.16 22.96
C THR A 75 4.77 0.55 22.28
N ALA A 76 5.71 0.95 23.15
CA ALA A 76 7.18 0.89 23.11
C ALA A 76 8.03 1.47 21.94
N ALA A 77 8.88 2.44 22.33
CA ALA A 77 10.22 2.84 21.81
C ALA A 77 10.23 3.76 20.56
N VAL A 78 10.93 4.91 20.49
CA VAL A 78 12.10 5.47 21.18
C VAL A 78 11.94 7.00 21.26
N ALA A 79 12.30 7.60 22.39
CA ALA A 79 12.30 9.04 22.61
C ALA A 79 13.57 9.73 22.07
N SER A 80 13.37 10.88 21.41
CA SER A 80 14.22 12.09 21.28
C SER A 80 13.98 12.65 19.87
N THR A 81 13.43 13.85 19.68
CA THR A 81 13.99 15.14 20.06
C THR A 81 12.92 16.24 20.17
N ASN A 82 13.27 17.26 20.94
CA ASN A 82 12.51 18.47 21.30
C ASN A 82 11.75 19.16 20.16
N THR A 83 10.45 19.41 20.34
CA THR A 83 9.78 20.61 19.83
C THR A 83 8.64 21.00 20.77
N ALA A 84 8.71 22.22 21.29
CA ALA A 84 7.76 22.87 22.19
C ALA A 84 6.41 23.24 21.53
N ASP A 85 5.97 22.48 20.51
CA ASP A 85 4.70 22.66 19.78
C ASP A 85 3.64 21.62 20.18
N ALA A 86 3.94 20.76 21.16
CA ALA A 86 3.05 19.67 21.63
C ALA A 86 1.86 20.14 22.50
N ALA A 87 1.50 21.42 22.44
CA ALA A 87 0.32 22.00 23.11
C ALA A 87 -0.89 22.17 22.15
N LEU A 88 -0.76 21.74 20.90
CA LEU A 88 -1.85 21.76 19.93
C LEU A 88 -2.76 20.54 20.15
N THR A 89 -3.88 20.78 20.84
CA THR A 89 -5.13 19.97 20.84
C THR A 89 -4.95 18.45 20.73
N ARG A 90 -5.13 17.74 21.85
CA ARG A 90 -5.26 16.28 21.90
C ARG A 90 -6.45 15.84 21.03
N ARG A 91 -6.21 15.59 19.75
CA ARG A 91 -7.22 15.13 18.79
C ARG A 91 -7.53 13.66 19.08
N SER A 92 -8.82 13.32 19.14
CA SER A 92 -9.26 11.93 19.22
C SER A 92 -9.31 11.36 17.81
N LEU A 93 -8.58 10.27 17.56
CA LEU A 93 -8.68 9.50 16.32
C LEU A 93 -9.63 8.33 16.55
N GLN A 94 -10.65 8.21 15.71
CA GLN A 94 -11.52 7.05 15.63
C GLN A 94 -11.41 6.46 14.23
N GLU A 95 -11.08 5.18 14.17
CA GLU A 95 -10.97 4.42 12.92
C GLU A 95 -12.20 3.54 12.78
N VAL A 96 -12.81 3.55 11.59
CA VAL A 96 -13.95 2.71 11.23
C VAL A 96 -13.64 2.08 9.89
N SER A 97 -13.72 0.74 9.80
CA SER A 97 -13.60 0.00 8.55
C SER A 97 -14.99 -0.40 8.04
N LEU A 98 -15.16 -0.33 6.72
CA LEU A 98 -16.34 -0.83 6.03
C LEU A 98 -15.88 -1.98 5.13
N GLU A 99 -16.38 -3.18 5.37
CA GLU A 99 -15.98 -4.40 4.66
C GLU A 99 -17.14 -5.05 3.90
N GLU A 100 -18.38 -4.91 4.40
CA GLU A 100 -19.56 -5.48 3.76
C GLU A 100 -19.97 -4.67 2.51
N SER A 101 -20.04 -5.35 1.36
CA SER A 101 -20.53 -4.75 0.11
C SER A 101 -22.02 -4.50 0.16
N VAL A 102 -22.44 -3.37 -0.41
CA VAL A 102 -23.86 -3.03 -0.60
C VAL A 102 -24.40 -3.59 -1.92
N ARG A 103 -23.52 -3.92 -2.88
CA ARG A 103 -23.92 -4.31 -4.24
C ARG A 103 -24.11 -5.81 -4.42
N TYR A 104 -23.39 -6.61 -3.66
CA TYR A 104 -23.37 -8.06 -3.74
C TYR A 104 -23.28 -8.67 -2.35
N ALA A 105 -23.63 -9.95 -2.26
CA ALA A 105 -23.64 -10.68 -1.00
C ALA A 105 -22.22 -10.85 -0.45
N PRO A 106 -22.05 -10.98 0.88
CA PRO A 106 -20.77 -11.36 1.44
C PRO A 106 -20.32 -12.72 0.87
N HIS A 107 -19.02 -12.84 0.61
CA HIS A 107 -18.38 -14.04 0.04
C HIS A 107 -18.82 -14.37 -1.40
N ASP A 108 -18.98 -13.35 -2.25
CA ASP A 108 -19.24 -13.57 -3.67
C ASP A 108 -18.05 -14.30 -4.35
N PRO A 109 -18.26 -15.48 -4.97
CA PRO A 109 -17.18 -16.22 -5.60
C PRO A 109 -16.55 -15.50 -6.79
N VAL A 110 -17.30 -14.62 -7.48
CA VAL A 110 -16.78 -13.82 -8.60
C VAL A 110 -15.85 -12.72 -8.08
N GLU A 111 -16.21 -12.08 -6.96
CA GLU A 111 -15.34 -11.11 -6.29
C GLU A 111 -14.05 -11.79 -5.81
N ALA A 112 -14.17 -12.93 -5.14
CA ALA A 112 -13.00 -13.69 -4.66
C ALA A 112 -12.07 -14.10 -5.81
N TRP A 113 -12.64 -14.58 -6.92
CA TRP A 113 -11.88 -14.89 -8.12
C TRP A 113 -11.18 -13.66 -8.72
N LEU A 114 -11.88 -12.51 -8.81
CA LEU A 114 -11.32 -11.28 -9.35
C LEU A 114 -10.18 -10.74 -8.48
N HIS A 115 -10.35 -10.77 -7.16
CA HIS A 115 -9.33 -10.34 -6.20
C HIS A 115 -8.08 -11.21 -6.28
N GLN A 116 -8.26 -12.52 -6.44
CA GLN A 116 -7.16 -13.45 -6.64
C GLN A 116 -6.44 -13.17 -7.97
N LEU A 117 -7.19 -13.08 -9.07
CA LEU A 117 -6.63 -12.86 -10.41
C LEU A 117 -5.83 -11.55 -10.51
N LEU A 118 -6.37 -10.46 -9.97
CA LEU A 118 -5.74 -9.14 -10.02
C LEU A 118 -4.80 -8.88 -8.83
N CYS A 119 -4.56 -9.88 -7.98
CA CYS A 119 -3.70 -9.77 -6.80
C CYS A 119 -4.07 -8.59 -5.88
N LEU A 120 -5.35 -8.22 -5.77
CA LEU A 120 -5.79 -7.05 -4.99
C LEU A 120 -5.57 -7.26 -3.48
N ASP A 121 -5.56 -8.52 -3.03
CA ASP A 121 -5.32 -8.90 -1.64
C ASP A 121 -3.83 -9.04 -1.29
N ALA A 122 -2.92 -8.75 -2.21
CA ALA A 122 -1.49 -9.06 -2.05
C ALA A 122 -0.85 -8.45 -0.79
N THR A 123 -1.34 -7.30 -0.31
CA THR A 123 -0.81 -6.67 0.93
C THR A 123 -1.34 -7.27 2.24
N SER A 124 -2.29 -8.21 2.19
CA SER A 124 -2.81 -8.89 3.38
C SER A 124 -1.87 -9.96 3.93
N VAL A 125 -0.94 -10.44 3.09
CA VAL A 125 0.10 -11.38 3.51
C VAL A 125 1.31 -10.58 3.97
N ILE A 126 1.37 -10.27 5.26
CA ILE A 126 2.60 -9.78 5.89
C ILE A 126 3.61 -10.94 5.78
N PRO A 127 4.73 -10.81 5.03
CA PRO A 127 5.73 -11.86 5.05
C PRO A 127 6.17 -12.04 6.50
N PRO A 128 6.23 -13.30 7.00
CA PRO A 128 6.59 -13.57 8.39
C PRO A 128 7.89 -12.85 8.66
N SER A 129 8.00 -12.13 9.79
CA SER A 129 9.14 -11.30 10.18
C SER A 129 10.47 -11.96 9.83
N THR A 130 10.95 -11.73 8.61
CA THR A 130 12.14 -12.37 8.09
C THR A 130 13.29 -11.57 8.62
N THR A 131 14.13 -12.20 9.44
CA THR A 131 15.48 -11.71 9.69
C THR A 131 16.13 -11.53 8.33
N CYS A 132 16.20 -10.29 7.86
CA CYS A 132 16.74 -9.99 6.53
C CYS A 132 18.21 -10.40 6.54
N PRO A 133 18.62 -11.38 5.72
CA PRO A 133 20.01 -11.78 5.69
C PRO A 133 20.87 -10.61 5.18
N PRO A 134 22.17 -10.61 5.50
CA PRO A 134 23.03 -9.53 5.07
C PRO A 134 23.08 -9.46 3.54
N PRO A 135 23.10 -8.25 2.95
CA PRO A 135 22.81 -8.04 1.53
C PRO A 135 23.80 -8.73 0.58
N HIS A 136 25.03 -8.98 1.03
CA HIS A 136 26.06 -9.68 0.26
C HIS A 136 25.80 -11.18 0.10
N THR A 137 24.87 -11.75 0.88
CA THR A 137 24.46 -13.16 0.75
C THR A 137 23.24 -13.33 -0.16
N CYS A 138 22.52 -12.24 -0.44
CA CYS A 138 21.37 -12.25 -1.33
C CYS A 138 21.83 -12.24 -2.78
N GLN A 139 21.04 -12.87 -3.66
CA GLN A 139 21.32 -12.95 -5.08
C GLN A 139 20.13 -12.47 -5.89
N LEU A 140 20.42 -11.85 -7.02
CA LEU A 140 19.44 -11.35 -7.96
C LEU A 140 19.14 -12.41 -9.01
N TYR A 141 17.86 -12.72 -9.21
CA TYR A 141 17.39 -13.72 -10.16
C TYR A 141 16.54 -13.06 -11.23
N TYR A 142 16.75 -13.46 -12.49
CA TYR A 142 15.89 -13.08 -13.60
C TYR A 142 14.61 -13.92 -13.56
N VAL A 143 13.46 -13.27 -13.63
CA VAL A 143 12.16 -13.96 -13.61
C VAL A 143 11.71 -14.25 -15.03
N ASN A 144 11.44 -15.52 -15.32
CA ASN A 144 10.78 -15.91 -16.56
C ASN A 144 9.27 -15.61 -16.45
N ARG A 145 8.80 -14.63 -17.23
CA ARG A 145 7.40 -14.18 -17.23
C ARG A 145 6.42 -15.25 -17.70
N GLU A 146 6.80 -16.09 -18.66
CA GLU A 146 5.93 -17.18 -19.14
C GLU A 146 5.64 -18.19 -18.02
N VAL A 147 6.64 -18.48 -17.18
CA VAL A 147 6.48 -19.38 -16.03
C VAL A 147 5.72 -18.69 -14.89
N LEU A 148 5.98 -17.39 -14.68
CA LEU A 148 5.31 -16.58 -13.67
C LEU A 148 3.79 -16.50 -13.91
N PHE A 149 3.37 -16.25 -15.16
CA PHE A 149 1.97 -16.13 -15.54
C PHE A 149 1.37 -17.45 -16.06
N SER A 150 1.94 -18.60 -15.69
CA SER A 150 1.47 -19.92 -16.13
C SER A 150 0.22 -20.43 -15.42
N GLY A 151 -0.24 -19.77 -14.35
CA GLY A 151 -1.39 -20.19 -13.54
C GLY A 151 -1.11 -21.36 -12.58
N HIS A 152 0.15 -21.79 -12.43
CA HIS A 152 0.51 -22.80 -11.43
C HIS A 152 0.42 -22.23 -10.02
N SER A 153 -0.01 -23.03 -9.04
CA SER A 153 -0.21 -22.57 -7.65
C SER A 153 1.04 -21.94 -7.01
N GLU A 154 2.23 -22.47 -7.32
CA GLU A 154 3.49 -21.91 -6.82
C GLU A 154 3.86 -20.60 -7.52
N SER A 155 3.62 -20.50 -8.83
CA SER A 155 3.82 -19.27 -9.60
C SER A 155 2.88 -18.16 -9.15
N GLU A 156 1.61 -18.49 -8.88
CA GLU A 156 0.62 -17.55 -8.33
C GLU A 156 1.06 -17.05 -6.95
N ALA A 157 1.47 -17.94 -6.04
CA ALA A 157 1.97 -17.55 -4.73
C ALA A 157 3.22 -16.64 -4.83
N PHE A 158 4.08 -16.88 -5.81
CA PHE A 158 5.25 -16.05 -6.09
C PHE A 158 4.87 -14.68 -6.68
N LEU A 159 3.94 -14.67 -7.64
CA LEU A 159 3.38 -13.45 -8.23
C LEU A 159 2.72 -12.58 -7.16
N HIS A 160 1.89 -13.15 -6.29
CA HIS A 160 1.29 -12.45 -5.17
C HIS A 160 2.34 -11.80 -4.25
N GLN A 161 3.44 -12.48 -3.93
CA GLN A 161 4.54 -11.86 -3.16
C GLN A 161 5.20 -10.69 -3.91
N MET A 162 5.42 -10.82 -5.22
CA MET A 162 6.01 -9.75 -6.02
C MET A 162 5.07 -8.54 -6.10
N VAL A 163 3.79 -8.75 -6.39
CA VAL A 163 2.78 -7.69 -6.46
C VAL A 163 2.59 -7.01 -5.11
N ALA A 164 2.63 -7.78 -4.01
CA ALA A 164 2.57 -7.21 -2.66
C ALA A 164 3.68 -6.17 -2.42
N LEU A 165 4.90 -6.49 -2.84
CA LEU A 165 6.05 -5.59 -2.75
C LEU A 165 5.91 -4.38 -3.67
N LEU A 166 5.51 -4.59 -4.93
CA LEU A 166 5.28 -3.51 -5.90
C LEU A 166 4.23 -2.52 -5.37
N VAL A 167 3.09 -3.04 -4.90
CA VAL A 167 1.99 -2.24 -4.35
C VAL A 167 2.41 -1.52 -3.07
N ALA A 168 3.19 -2.17 -2.20
CA ALA A 168 3.66 -1.55 -0.97
C ALA A 168 4.67 -0.41 -1.21
N SER A 169 5.48 -0.52 -2.28
CA SER A 169 6.53 0.44 -2.64
C SER A 169 6.01 1.66 -3.40
N HIS A 170 4.94 1.53 -4.17
CA HIS A 170 4.43 2.61 -5.03
C HIS A 170 3.22 3.34 -4.42
N TYR A 171 3.18 4.66 -4.62
CA TYR A 171 2.12 5.55 -4.10
C TYR A 171 0.74 5.27 -4.72
N ARG A 172 0.73 4.97 -6.02
CA ARG A 172 -0.47 4.66 -6.79
C ARG A 172 -0.16 3.48 -7.69
N ASN A 173 -1.05 2.50 -7.70
CA ASN A 173 -0.99 1.32 -8.58
C ASN A 173 -2.30 1.23 -9.34
N SER A 174 -2.25 0.69 -10.55
CA SER A 174 -3.43 0.31 -11.32
C SER A 174 -3.38 -1.20 -11.59
N PRO A 175 -4.52 -1.92 -11.62
CA PRO A 175 -4.58 -3.28 -12.11
C PRO A 175 -3.99 -3.45 -13.51
N ASP A 176 -4.04 -2.39 -14.34
CA ASP A 176 -3.43 -2.38 -15.68
C ASP A 176 -1.90 -2.61 -15.63
N ASP A 177 -1.24 -2.32 -14.51
CA ASP A 177 0.20 -2.53 -14.35
C ASP A 177 0.56 -4.01 -14.49
N LEU A 178 -0.30 -4.93 -14.03
CA LEU A 178 -0.14 -6.38 -14.22
C LEU A 178 -0.28 -6.77 -15.69
N GLN A 179 -1.22 -6.14 -16.41
CA GLN A 179 -1.39 -6.39 -17.83
C GLN A 179 -0.16 -5.94 -18.61
N VAL A 180 0.38 -4.75 -18.32
CA VAL A 180 1.62 -4.27 -18.93
C VAL A 180 2.78 -5.22 -18.62
N LEU A 181 2.86 -5.73 -17.39
CA LEU A 181 3.90 -6.66 -16.98
C LEU A 181 3.86 -8.00 -17.74
N CYS A 182 2.65 -8.48 -18.03
CA CYS A 182 2.41 -9.68 -18.80
C CYS A 182 2.71 -9.47 -20.30
N ASP A 183 2.17 -8.41 -20.89
CA ASP A 183 2.11 -8.24 -22.35
C ASP A 183 3.39 -7.63 -22.94
N ALA A 184 4.00 -6.64 -22.28
CA ALA A 184 5.06 -5.85 -22.89
C ALA A 184 6.41 -6.60 -22.91
N PRO A 185 6.97 -6.97 -24.08
CA PRO A 185 8.15 -7.83 -24.16
C PRO A 185 9.44 -7.15 -23.64
N ALA A 186 9.48 -5.82 -23.69
CA ALA A 186 10.60 -5.01 -23.23
C ALA A 186 10.65 -4.84 -21.70
N HIS A 187 9.63 -5.31 -20.98
CA HIS A 187 9.61 -5.34 -19.53
C HIS A 187 10.32 -6.59 -19.02
N HIS A 188 11.26 -6.36 -18.14
CA HIS A 188 12.02 -7.41 -17.51
C HIS A 188 11.96 -7.26 -15.98
N LEU A 189 11.95 -8.41 -15.33
CA LEU A 189 11.78 -8.53 -13.89
C LEU A 189 13.00 -9.22 -13.28
N PHE A 190 13.54 -8.59 -12.24
CA PHE A 190 14.49 -9.22 -11.34
C PHE A 190 13.92 -9.26 -9.93
N VAL A 191 14.27 -10.30 -9.21
CA VAL A 191 13.90 -10.50 -7.81
C VAL A 191 15.14 -10.75 -6.98
N LEU A 192 15.22 -10.10 -5.82
CA LEU A 192 16.27 -10.35 -4.84
C LEU A 192 15.78 -11.43 -3.88
N LEU A 193 16.52 -12.54 -3.80
CA LEU A 193 16.20 -13.67 -2.93
C LEU A 193 17.28 -13.86 -1.86
N PRO A 194 16.91 -14.34 -0.66
CA PRO A 194 17.87 -14.80 0.35
C PRO A 194 18.63 -16.05 -0.14
N PRO A 195 19.70 -16.46 0.56
CA PRO A 195 20.35 -17.75 0.29
C PRO A 195 19.33 -18.89 0.26
N LEU A 196 19.25 -19.58 -0.88
CA LEU A 196 18.31 -20.69 -1.04
C LEU A 196 18.76 -21.87 -0.16
N PRO A 197 17.85 -22.49 0.61
CA PRO A 197 18.21 -23.67 1.38
C PRO A 197 18.69 -24.79 0.44
N PRO A 198 19.62 -25.65 0.88
CA PRO A 198 20.05 -26.79 0.08
C PRO A 198 18.83 -27.66 -0.25
N SER A 199 18.79 -28.13 -1.50
CA SER A 199 17.80 -28.82 -2.35
C SER A 199 16.73 -29.78 -1.77
N SER A 200 16.45 -29.80 -0.46
CA SER A 200 15.55 -30.73 0.21
C SER A 200 14.33 -30.10 0.89
N SER A 201 14.21 -28.77 0.93
CA SER A 201 12.98 -28.08 1.39
C SER A 201 12.28 -27.41 0.21
N ALA A 202 11.20 -28.03 -0.29
CA ALA A 202 10.32 -27.50 -1.34
C ALA A 202 9.46 -26.35 -0.80
N THR A 203 10.11 -25.29 -0.36
CA THR A 203 9.46 -24.07 0.15
C THR A 203 9.79 -22.92 -0.77
N LEU A 204 8.75 -22.26 -1.27
CA LEU A 204 8.86 -21.09 -2.12
C LEU A 204 9.72 -20.01 -1.42
N PRO A 205 10.77 -19.49 -2.06
CA PRO A 205 11.63 -18.50 -1.44
C PRO A 205 10.88 -17.18 -1.24
N THR A 206 11.13 -16.51 -0.11
CA THR A 206 10.59 -15.18 0.15
C THR A 206 11.27 -14.16 -0.76
N VAL A 207 10.47 -13.37 -1.48
CA VAL A 207 10.98 -12.25 -2.28
C VAL A 207 11.32 -11.08 -1.36
N LEU A 208 12.54 -10.56 -1.42
CA LEU A 208 12.98 -9.43 -0.60
C LEU A 208 12.82 -8.08 -1.31
N ALA A 209 13.04 -8.06 -2.62
CA ALA A 209 12.88 -6.89 -3.46
C ALA A 209 12.52 -7.30 -4.89
N VAL A 210 11.76 -6.45 -5.57
CA VAL A 210 11.42 -6.59 -6.99
C VAL A 210 11.99 -5.39 -7.73
N ILE A 211 12.65 -5.63 -8.86
CA ILE A 211 13.18 -4.61 -9.75
C ILE A 211 12.57 -4.83 -11.13
N GLN A 212 11.88 -3.80 -11.62
CA GLN A 212 11.34 -3.75 -12.97
C GLN A 212 12.16 -2.76 -13.81
N PHE A 213 12.54 -3.18 -15.01
CA PHE A 213 13.20 -2.31 -15.98
C PHE A 213 12.56 -2.46 -17.36
N LEU A 214 12.49 -1.33 -18.06
CA LEU A 214 12.06 -1.25 -19.44
C LEU A 214 13.30 -1.03 -20.31
N VAL A 215 13.53 -1.93 -21.26
CA VAL A 215 14.56 -1.73 -22.28
C VAL A 215 13.93 -0.94 -23.42
N ALA A 216 14.11 0.38 -23.40
CA ALA A 216 13.74 1.23 -24.54
C ALA A 216 14.76 1.03 -25.66
N SER A 217 14.31 0.59 -26.83
CA SER A 217 15.17 0.27 -27.97
C SER A 217 16.03 1.45 -28.39
N ASN A 218 17.35 1.28 -28.22
CA ASN A 218 18.36 1.78 -29.14
C ASN A 218 19.56 0.81 -29.17
N ILE A 219 19.25 -0.49 -29.24
CA ILE A 219 20.20 -1.61 -29.38
C ILE A 219 19.74 -2.44 -30.58
#